data_AF-A0A952T2L0-F1
#
_entry.id   AF-A0A952T2L0-F1
#
_cell.length_a   1.000
_cell.length_b   1.000
_cell.length_c   1.000
_cell.angle_alpha   90.00
_cell.angle_beta   90.00
_cell.angle_gamma   90.00
#
_symmetry.space_group_name_H-M   'P 1'
#
loop_
_entity.id
_entity.type
_entity.pdbx_description
1 polymer ?
#
loop_
_entity_poly.entity_id
_entity_poly.type
_entity_poly.pdbx_seq_one_letter_code
_entity_poly.pdbx_strand_id
1 'polypeptide(L)'
;YVDGTITETIPQQGVVVETTCSLVQGIFGIGGETSGDIVMAVHAQDEPLTSNHLTPAMKGKVVVGGSFLSAETMKQAKAVGVAGVVVGGIHDEDLRALLGYDLGVAITGTEQVGFTLILTEGFGTIPMAAKTFKLLSSQAGQKASISGATQIRAGVIRPEIIIPQREGPVKTATQSQREGIRVGDPVRIIRDPMFGRIGEVSALPSELTKISTESEVRVLEVRFADGKTVVIPRTNIEVIEGA
;
A
#
# COMPACT_ATOMS: atom_id res chain seq x y z
N TYR A 1 -4.35 -3.05 19.46
CA TYR A 1 -4.02 -3.19 18.04
C TYR A 1 -2.53 -3.47 17.85
N VAL A 2 -1.61 -2.65 18.38
CA VAL A 2 -0.15 -2.84 18.29
C VAL A 2 0.51 -3.01 19.66
N ASP A 3 1.64 -3.72 19.71
CA ASP A 3 2.49 -3.81 20.90
C ASP A 3 3.41 -2.57 20.97
N GLY A 4 3.53 -1.96 22.16
CA GLY A 4 4.33 -0.74 22.37
C GLY A 4 4.24 -0.18 23.78
N THR A 5 4.74 1.04 23.98
CA THR A 5 4.71 1.76 25.25
C THR A 5 3.51 2.71 25.30
N ILE A 6 2.76 2.69 26.41
CA ILE A 6 1.68 3.66 26.63
C ILE A 6 2.31 5.01 26.99
N THR A 7 2.09 6.03 26.16
CA THR A 7 2.61 7.39 26.39
C THR A 7 1.56 8.34 26.95
N GLU A 8 0.28 8.06 26.71
CA GLU A 8 -0.84 8.86 27.18
C GLU A 8 -2.07 7.99 27.46
N THR A 9 -2.82 8.35 28.49
CA THR A 9 -4.15 7.77 28.76
C THR A 9 -5.22 8.82 28.50
N ILE A 10 -6.20 8.50 27.65
CA ILE A 10 -7.34 9.35 27.36
C ILE A 10 -8.53 8.83 28.19
N PRO A 11 -8.94 9.53 29.27
CA PRO A 11 -9.93 9.01 30.20
C PRO A 11 -11.21 8.55 29.50
N GLN A 12 -11.61 7.30 29.78
CA GLN A 12 -12.82 6.66 29.23
C GLN A 12 -12.84 6.45 27.71
N GLN A 13 -11.76 6.76 26.99
CA GLN A 13 -11.70 6.64 25.52
C GLN A 13 -10.60 5.71 25.03
N GLY A 14 -9.41 5.72 25.65
CA GLY A 14 -8.32 4.86 25.20
C GLY A 14 -6.94 5.25 25.71
N VAL A 15 -5.92 4.80 24.99
CA VAL A 15 -4.50 5.07 25.26
C VAL A 15 -3.78 5.39 23.96
N VAL A 16 -2.75 6.22 24.04
CA VAL A 16 -1.78 6.40 22.95
C VAL A 16 -0.65 5.39 23.16
N VAL A 17 -0.40 4.57 22.14
CA VAL A 17 0.67 3.57 22.14
C VAL A 17 1.75 4.02 21.16
N GLU A 18 2.97 4.23 21.66
CA GLU A 18 4.15 4.51 20.86
C GLU A 18 4.94 3.21 20.62
N THR A 19 5.37 2.99 19.38
CA THR A 19 6.14 1.80 19.01
C THR A 19 7.08 2.10 17.84
N THR A 20 8.25 1.47 17.85
CA THR A 20 9.13 1.45 16.67
C THR A 20 8.76 0.22 15.84
N CYS A 21 8.40 0.43 14.58
CA CYS A 21 7.89 -0.65 13.73
C CYS A 21 8.39 -0.51 12.28
N SER A 22 8.23 -1.60 11.54
CA SER A 22 8.14 -1.51 10.09
C SER A 22 6.68 -1.26 9.71
N LEU A 23 6.45 -0.29 8.83
CA LEU A 23 5.13 0.07 8.31
C LEU A 23 5.12 -0.17 6.79
N VAL A 24 4.13 -0.92 6.31
CA VAL A 24 3.80 -1.02 4.88
C VAL A 24 2.38 -0.51 4.70
N GLN A 25 2.18 0.39 3.74
CA GLN A 25 0.85 0.84 3.34
C GLN A 25 0.50 0.22 2.00
N GLY A 26 -0.69 -0.39 1.94
CA GLY A 26 -1.27 -0.84 0.67
C GLY A 26 -2.02 0.28 -0.04
N ILE A 27 -2.40 0.02 -1.28
CA ILE A 27 -3.21 0.95 -2.08
C ILE A 27 -4.69 0.75 -1.80
N PHE A 28 -5.10 -0.50 -1.56
CA PHE A 28 -6.50 -0.90 -1.36
C PHE A 28 -6.59 -2.14 -0.48
N GLY A 29 -7.64 -2.24 0.33
CA GLY A 29 -7.91 -3.39 1.17
C GLY A 29 -9.39 -3.50 1.53
N ILE A 30 -9.75 -4.63 2.13
CA ILE A 30 -11.07 -4.89 2.72
C ILE A 30 -10.92 -5.71 4.00
N GLY A 31 -11.97 -5.70 4.83
CA GLY A 31 -11.96 -6.39 6.11
C GLY A 31 -11.25 -5.60 7.20
N GLY A 32 -11.65 -5.87 8.45
CA GLY A 32 -11.25 -5.06 9.59
C GLY A 32 -9.83 -5.29 10.08
N GLU A 33 -9.60 -4.79 11.29
CA GLU A 33 -8.34 -4.99 12.02
C GLU A 33 -8.18 -6.45 12.45
N THR A 34 -6.99 -7.00 12.25
CA THR A 34 -6.60 -8.32 12.78
C THR A 34 -5.11 -8.39 13.02
N SER A 35 -4.63 -9.52 13.55
CA SER A 35 -3.19 -9.75 13.75
C SER A 35 -2.84 -11.21 13.59
N GLY A 36 -1.60 -11.49 13.21
CA GLY A 36 -1.06 -12.84 13.07
C GLY A 36 0.42 -12.83 12.70
N ASP A 37 1.08 -13.98 12.82
CA ASP A 37 2.47 -14.10 12.35
C ASP A 37 2.51 -14.02 10.82
N ILE A 38 3.51 -13.32 10.29
CA ILE A 38 3.75 -13.26 8.85
C ILE A 38 4.26 -14.60 8.34
N VAL A 39 3.69 -15.10 7.25
CA VAL A 39 4.18 -16.24 6.50
C VAL A 39 4.26 -15.91 5.03
N MET A 40 5.42 -16.12 4.42
CA MET A 40 5.59 -16.06 2.98
C MET A 40 5.04 -17.35 2.36
N ALA A 41 3.99 -17.25 1.55
CA ALA A 41 3.41 -18.39 0.85
C ALA A 41 4.07 -18.67 -0.51
N VAL A 42 4.81 -17.69 -1.04
CA VAL A 42 5.52 -17.77 -2.32
C VAL A 42 7.00 -17.39 -2.12
N HIS A 43 7.84 -17.70 -3.11
CA HIS A 43 9.28 -17.45 -3.06
C HIS A 43 9.70 -16.20 -3.85
N ALA A 44 8.88 -15.70 -4.77
CA ALA A 44 9.17 -14.52 -5.57
C ALA A 44 8.03 -13.50 -5.60
N GLN A 45 8.39 -12.23 -5.84
CA GLN A 45 7.46 -11.09 -5.85
C GLN A 45 6.44 -11.15 -6.99
N ASP A 46 6.79 -11.82 -8.08
CA ASP A 46 6.01 -11.98 -9.30
C ASP A 46 5.25 -13.31 -9.35
N GLU A 47 5.44 -14.17 -8.36
CA GLU A 47 4.79 -15.47 -8.25
C GLU A 47 3.32 -15.30 -7.80
N PRO A 48 2.34 -15.87 -8.52
CA PRO A 48 0.94 -15.81 -8.12
C PRO A 48 0.68 -16.71 -6.90
N LEU A 49 -0.12 -16.22 -5.95
CA LEU A 49 -0.60 -17.02 -4.83
C LEU A 49 -1.76 -17.91 -5.29
N THR A 50 -1.55 -19.22 -5.25
CA THR A 50 -2.53 -20.25 -5.63
C THR A 50 -2.99 -21.09 -4.44
N SER A 51 -4.12 -21.80 -4.61
CA SER A 51 -4.71 -22.72 -3.61
C SER A 51 -3.71 -23.73 -3.02
N ASN A 52 -2.72 -24.19 -3.81
CA ASN A 52 -1.73 -25.18 -3.37
C ASN A 52 -0.72 -24.64 -2.35
N HIS A 53 -0.51 -23.32 -2.31
CA HIS A 53 0.37 -22.69 -1.33
C HIS A 53 -0.28 -22.61 0.06
N LEU A 54 -1.62 -22.66 0.12
CA LEU A 54 -2.38 -22.47 1.35
C LEU A 54 -2.53 -23.77 2.11
N THR A 55 -1.81 -23.87 3.23
CA THR A 55 -1.79 -25.06 4.08
C THR A 55 -2.53 -24.83 5.40
N PRO A 56 -2.99 -25.89 6.11
CA PRO A 56 -3.63 -25.75 7.42
C PRO A 56 -2.79 -25.03 8.49
N ALA A 57 -1.45 -25.06 8.36
CA ALA A 57 -0.52 -24.36 9.26
C ALA A 57 -0.62 -22.82 9.17
N MET A 58 -1.25 -22.28 8.12
CA MET A 58 -1.46 -20.85 7.91
C MET A 58 -2.72 -20.31 8.61
N LYS A 59 -3.48 -21.16 9.31
CA LYS A 59 -4.64 -20.72 10.10
C LYS A 59 -4.23 -19.65 11.11
N GLY A 60 -4.96 -18.52 11.12
CA GLY A 60 -4.71 -17.38 11.99
C GLY A 60 -3.45 -16.58 11.67
N LYS A 61 -2.79 -16.83 10.53
CA LYS A 61 -1.56 -16.13 10.11
C LYS A 61 -1.85 -15.06 9.06
N VAL A 62 -0.92 -14.12 8.91
CA VAL A 62 -0.91 -13.14 7.82
C VAL A 62 -0.10 -13.72 6.67
N VAL A 63 -0.79 -14.13 5.61
CA VAL A 63 -0.18 -14.80 4.46
C VAL A 63 0.23 -13.77 3.41
N VAL A 64 1.50 -13.78 3.02
CA VAL A 64 2.05 -12.90 1.99
C VAL A 64 2.24 -13.68 0.69
N GLY A 65 1.56 -13.24 -0.35
CA GLY A 65 1.72 -13.70 -1.73
C GLY A 65 2.66 -12.80 -2.54
N GLY A 66 2.72 -13.05 -3.85
CA GLY A 66 3.49 -12.25 -4.80
C GLY A 66 2.58 -11.37 -5.64
N SER A 67 2.39 -11.71 -6.92
CA SER A 67 1.78 -10.83 -7.91
C SER A 67 0.25 -10.82 -7.94
N PHE A 68 -0.38 -11.94 -7.61
CA PHE A 68 -1.80 -12.13 -7.91
C PHE A 68 -2.50 -13.10 -6.96
N LEU A 69 -3.80 -12.88 -6.74
CA LEU A 69 -4.70 -13.76 -5.99
C LEU A 69 -6.06 -13.85 -6.68
N SER A 70 -6.46 -15.07 -7.05
CA SER A 70 -7.75 -15.37 -7.69
C SER A 70 -8.88 -15.58 -6.67
N ALA A 71 -10.14 -15.48 -7.12
CA ALA A 71 -11.31 -15.79 -6.29
C ALA A 71 -11.30 -17.23 -5.75
N GLU A 72 -10.81 -18.19 -6.52
CA GLU A 72 -10.65 -19.57 -6.06
C GLU A 72 -9.71 -19.64 -4.87
N THR A 73 -8.55 -18.98 -4.98
CA THR A 73 -7.55 -18.97 -3.91
C THR A 73 -8.05 -18.19 -2.69
N MET A 74 -8.83 -17.12 -2.87
CA MET A 74 -9.50 -16.41 -1.77
C MET A 74 -10.46 -17.32 -0.99
N LYS A 75 -11.23 -18.18 -1.69
CA LYS A 75 -12.11 -19.17 -1.05
C LYS A 75 -11.30 -20.16 -0.23
N GLN A 76 -10.17 -20.62 -0.77
CA GLN A 76 -9.28 -21.52 -0.04
C GLN A 76 -8.66 -20.83 1.19
N ALA A 77 -8.25 -19.57 1.09
CA ALA A 77 -7.72 -18.79 2.20
C ALA A 77 -8.75 -18.66 3.34
N LYS A 78 -10.00 -18.37 2.98
CA LYS A 78 -11.13 -18.36 3.90
C LYS A 78 -11.38 -19.72 4.55
N ALA A 79 -11.32 -20.81 3.78
CA ALA A 79 -11.52 -22.16 4.29
C ALA A 79 -10.41 -22.61 5.27
N VAL A 80 -9.15 -22.26 4.98
CA VAL A 80 -8.02 -22.46 5.89
C VAL A 80 -8.17 -21.63 7.17
N GLY A 81 -8.83 -20.47 7.08
CA GLY A 81 -9.02 -19.55 8.19
C GLY A 81 -7.76 -18.73 8.47
N VAL A 82 -7.10 -18.24 7.42
CA VAL A 82 -6.01 -17.26 7.55
C VAL A 82 -6.53 -15.97 8.19
N ALA A 83 -5.69 -15.27 8.95
CA ALA A 83 -6.10 -13.98 9.53
C ALA A 83 -6.17 -12.89 8.45
N GLY A 84 -5.20 -12.87 7.55
CA GLY A 84 -5.19 -11.94 6.43
C GLY A 84 -4.30 -12.39 5.28
N VAL A 85 -4.45 -11.72 4.15
CA VAL A 85 -3.73 -11.97 2.90
C VAL A 85 -3.20 -10.66 2.35
N VAL A 86 -1.90 -10.62 2.02
CA VAL A 86 -1.21 -9.47 1.43
C VAL A 86 -0.65 -9.87 0.07
N VAL A 87 -1.05 -9.19 -1.00
CA VAL A 87 -0.67 -9.53 -2.39
C VAL A 87 -0.44 -8.27 -3.23
N GLY A 88 0.24 -8.41 -4.37
CA GLY A 88 0.42 -7.32 -5.33
C GLY A 88 -0.89 -6.82 -5.92
N GLY A 89 -1.66 -7.70 -6.57
CA GLY A 89 -3.01 -7.36 -7.02
C GLY A 89 -4.01 -8.50 -7.17
N ILE A 90 -5.24 -8.13 -7.53
CA ILE A 90 -6.38 -9.01 -7.81
C ILE A 90 -7.17 -8.46 -9.00
N HIS A 91 -8.04 -9.23 -9.63
CA HIS A 91 -9.01 -8.64 -10.54
C HIS A 91 -10.24 -8.14 -9.77
N ASP A 92 -10.88 -7.11 -10.33
CA ASP A 92 -12.11 -6.53 -9.80
C ASP A 92 -13.26 -7.54 -9.77
N GLU A 93 -13.30 -8.48 -10.73
CA GLU A 93 -14.25 -9.60 -10.71
C GLU A 93 -14.02 -10.57 -9.55
N ASP A 94 -12.77 -10.81 -9.15
CA ASP A 94 -12.45 -11.68 -8.03
C ASP A 94 -12.90 -11.04 -6.70
N LEU A 95 -12.71 -9.72 -6.57
CA LEU A 95 -13.21 -8.94 -5.44
C LEU A 95 -14.73 -9.03 -5.33
N ARG A 96 -15.45 -8.83 -6.44
CA ARG A 96 -16.92 -8.98 -6.48
C ARG A 96 -17.36 -10.37 -6.08
N ALA A 97 -16.66 -11.41 -6.56
CA ALA A 97 -16.97 -12.80 -6.20
C ALA A 97 -16.75 -13.07 -4.71
N LEU A 98 -15.79 -12.41 -4.06
CA LEU A 98 -15.54 -12.51 -2.63
C LEU A 98 -16.59 -11.75 -1.80
N LEU A 99 -16.96 -10.53 -2.22
CA LEU A 99 -17.91 -9.67 -1.51
C LEU A 99 -19.37 -10.09 -1.70
N GLY A 100 -19.72 -10.60 -2.90
CA GLY A 100 -21.09 -10.89 -3.30
C GLY A 100 -21.87 -9.66 -3.79
N TYR A 101 -21.23 -8.50 -3.94
CA TYR A 101 -21.82 -7.26 -4.43
C TYR A 101 -20.75 -6.30 -5.00
N ASP A 102 -21.20 -5.25 -5.68
CA ASP A 102 -20.34 -4.19 -6.22
C ASP A 102 -19.92 -3.20 -5.13
N LEU A 103 -18.61 -3.01 -4.95
CA LEU A 103 -18.08 -2.03 -4.01
C LEU A 103 -18.22 -0.61 -4.59
N GLY A 104 -19.31 0.08 -4.24
CA GLY A 104 -19.66 1.37 -4.86
C GLY A 104 -18.78 2.55 -4.45
N VAL A 105 -18.62 2.81 -3.15
CA VAL A 105 -17.74 3.86 -2.62
C VAL A 105 -16.64 3.17 -1.85
N ALA A 106 -15.38 3.45 -2.16
CA ALA A 106 -14.22 2.83 -1.50
C ALA A 106 -14.01 3.38 -0.07
N ILE A 107 -14.99 3.09 0.80
CA ILE A 107 -14.90 3.12 2.25
C ILE A 107 -15.02 1.67 2.68
N THR A 108 -13.90 1.06 3.02
CA THR A 108 -13.79 -0.35 3.36
C THR A 108 -13.27 -0.55 4.77
N GLY A 109 -13.18 -1.80 5.21
CA GLY A 109 -12.65 -2.20 6.52
C GLY A 109 -13.72 -2.76 7.47
N THR A 110 -14.96 -2.86 7.03
CA THR A 110 -16.07 -3.44 7.82
C THR A 110 -16.61 -4.73 7.23
N GLU A 111 -16.14 -5.11 6.04
CA GLU A 111 -16.58 -6.29 5.30
C GLU A 111 -16.23 -7.57 6.06
N GLN A 112 -17.22 -8.45 6.23
CA GLN A 112 -17.07 -9.73 6.92
C GLN A 112 -16.74 -10.85 5.95
N VAL A 113 -15.61 -10.74 5.23
CA VAL A 113 -15.21 -11.72 4.20
C VAL A 113 -14.47 -12.92 4.76
N GLY A 114 -14.06 -12.89 6.03
CA GLY A 114 -13.44 -14.00 6.76
C GLY A 114 -11.93 -13.86 6.97
N PHE A 115 -11.31 -12.87 6.35
CA PHE A 115 -9.91 -12.48 6.53
C PHE A 115 -9.73 -11.02 6.09
N THR A 116 -8.64 -10.37 6.48
CA THR A 116 -8.29 -9.03 6.00
C THR A 116 -7.47 -9.13 4.72
N LEU A 117 -7.87 -8.43 3.65
CA LEU A 117 -7.15 -8.40 2.37
C LEU A 117 -6.46 -7.05 2.18
N ILE A 118 -5.19 -7.07 1.79
CA ILE A 118 -4.41 -5.87 1.46
C ILE A 118 -3.73 -6.07 0.11
N LEU A 119 -3.93 -5.12 -0.79
CA LEU A 119 -3.28 -5.01 -2.10
C LEU A 119 -2.18 -3.97 -2.02
N THR A 120 -0.95 -4.34 -2.39
CA THR A 120 0.16 -3.38 -2.41
C THR A 120 0.20 -2.57 -3.69
N GLU A 121 -0.18 -3.15 -4.84
CA GLU A 121 -0.10 -2.50 -6.15
C GLU A 121 -1.48 -2.23 -6.79
N GLY A 122 -2.54 -2.90 -6.34
CA GLY A 122 -3.93 -2.60 -6.74
C GLY A 122 -4.57 -3.68 -7.62
N PHE A 123 -5.29 -3.28 -8.67
CA PHE A 123 -6.09 -4.20 -9.49
C PHE A 123 -5.33 -4.65 -10.74
N GLY A 124 -5.22 -5.97 -10.94
CA GLY A 124 -4.48 -6.63 -12.01
C GLY A 124 -3.54 -7.71 -11.49
N THR A 125 -2.85 -8.38 -12.40
CA THR A 125 -1.69 -9.23 -12.07
C THR A 125 -0.45 -8.34 -12.02
N ILE A 126 -0.06 -7.90 -10.82
CA ILE A 126 1.01 -6.92 -10.65
C ILE A 126 1.98 -7.45 -9.61
N PRO A 127 3.25 -7.72 -9.96
CA PRO A 127 4.27 -8.12 -8.99
C PRO A 127 4.37 -7.12 -7.86
N MET A 128 4.39 -7.62 -6.62
CA MET A 128 4.64 -6.78 -5.45
C MET A 128 5.98 -6.07 -5.60
N ALA A 129 6.08 -4.81 -5.18
CA ALA A 129 7.35 -4.09 -5.23
C ALA A 129 8.47 -4.84 -4.47
N ALA A 130 9.65 -4.96 -5.08
CA ALA A 130 10.78 -5.73 -4.54
C ALA A 130 11.18 -5.34 -3.12
N LYS A 131 11.12 -4.04 -2.82
CA LYS A 131 11.41 -3.51 -1.49
C LYS A 131 10.38 -3.99 -0.46
N THR A 132 9.10 -4.00 -0.82
CA THR A 132 8.00 -4.46 0.04
C THR A 132 8.09 -5.96 0.28
N PHE A 133 8.27 -6.74 -0.79
CA PHE A 133 8.42 -8.20 -0.69
C PHE A 133 9.62 -8.58 0.17
N LYS A 134 10.77 -7.93 -0.05
CA LYS A 134 11.99 -8.13 0.76
C LYS A 134 11.78 -7.75 2.23
N LEU A 135 11.09 -6.65 2.50
CA LEU A 135 10.77 -6.23 3.87
C LEU A 135 9.90 -7.28 4.57
N LEU A 136 8.78 -7.68 3.96
CA LEU A 136 7.86 -8.68 4.55
C LEU A 136 8.56 -10.04 4.72
N SER A 137 9.37 -10.45 3.75
CA SER A 137 10.19 -11.67 3.84
C SER A 137 11.17 -11.62 5.01
N SER A 138 11.83 -10.48 5.26
CA SER A 138 12.72 -10.29 6.41
C SER A 138 12.01 -10.31 7.76
N GLN A 139 10.69 -10.17 7.77
CA GLN A 139 9.82 -10.19 8.95
C GLN A 139 9.01 -11.48 9.06
N ALA A 140 9.29 -12.50 8.25
CA ALA A 140 8.61 -13.79 8.34
C ALA A 140 8.74 -14.39 9.76
N GLY A 141 7.63 -14.90 10.29
CA GLY A 141 7.51 -15.41 11.66
C GLY A 141 7.27 -14.34 12.73
N GLN A 142 7.34 -13.05 12.39
CA GLN A 142 7.03 -11.96 13.31
C GLN A 142 5.53 -11.65 13.29
N LYS A 143 4.99 -11.24 14.44
CA LYS A 143 3.60 -10.83 14.57
C LYS A 143 3.38 -9.48 13.90
N ALA A 144 2.37 -9.40 13.04
CA ALA A 144 1.93 -8.17 12.40
C ALA A 144 0.49 -7.85 12.80
N SER A 145 0.21 -6.56 12.93
CA SER A 145 -1.14 -6.01 12.99
C SER A 145 -1.49 -5.44 11.63
N ILE A 146 -2.64 -5.81 11.09
CA ILE A 146 -3.06 -5.39 9.74
C ILE A 146 -4.47 -4.80 9.77
N SER A 147 -4.73 -3.87 8.87
CA SER A 147 -6.06 -3.27 8.66
C SER A 147 -6.31 -3.15 7.17
N GLY A 148 -7.45 -3.66 6.70
CA GLY A 148 -7.89 -3.53 5.32
C GLY A 148 -8.60 -2.21 5.04
N ALA A 149 -8.80 -1.36 6.05
CA ALA A 149 -9.56 -0.13 5.91
C ALA A 149 -8.96 0.79 4.83
N THR A 150 -9.77 1.13 3.84
CA THR A 150 -9.41 2.05 2.76
C THR A 150 -10.46 3.14 2.66
N GLN A 151 -10.02 4.39 2.62
CA GLN A 151 -10.88 5.55 2.40
C GLN A 151 -10.19 6.54 1.47
N ILE A 152 -10.77 6.74 0.28
CA ILE A 152 -10.15 7.56 -0.78
C ILE A 152 -10.50 9.05 -0.65
N ARG A 153 -11.65 9.38 -0.06
CA ARG A 153 -12.16 10.77 0.05
C ARG A 153 -12.23 11.21 1.52
N ALA A 154 -11.85 12.48 1.77
CA ALA A 154 -11.93 13.19 3.07
C ALA A 154 -11.41 12.37 4.27
N GLY A 155 -10.20 12.66 4.77
CA GLY A 155 -9.58 11.83 5.80
C GLY A 155 -9.10 10.50 5.22
N VAL A 156 -8.16 10.58 4.26
CA VAL A 156 -7.65 9.42 3.53
C VAL A 156 -7.12 8.37 4.49
N ILE A 157 -7.61 7.14 4.38
CA ILE A 157 -7.13 5.97 5.13
C ILE A 157 -6.59 4.98 4.11
N ARG A 158 -5.38 4.48 4.37
CA ARG A 158 -4.77 3.40 3.59
C ARG A 158 -4.73 2.15 4.44
N PRO A 159 -4.90 0.97 3.83
CA PRO A 159 -4.68 -0.28 4.52
C PRO A 159 -3.22 -0.36 4.93
N GLU A 160 -2.96 -0.97 6.08
CA GLU A 160 -1.65 -0.95 6.71
C GLU A 160 -1.25 -2.31 7.27
N ILE A 161 0.06 -2.52 7.33
CA ILE A 161 0.71 -3.65 7.96
C ILE A 161 1.77 -3.07 8.89
N ILE A 162 1.57 -3.27 10.19
CA ILE A 162 2.45 -2.79 11.24
C ILE A 162 3.15 -3.99 11.88
N ILE A 163 4.48 -3.96 11.87
CA ILE A 163 5.33 -5.03 12.42
C ILE A 163 6.21 -4.40 13.50
N PRO A 164 5.82 -4.49 14.79
CA PRO A 164 6.61 -3.96 15.89
C PRO A 164 8.00 -4.59 15.94
N GLN A 165 9.04 -3.78 16.15
CA GLN A 165 10.38 -4.29 16.38
C GLN A 165 10.46 -4.89 17.78
N ARG A 166 10.96 -6.13 17.89
CA ARG A 166 11.34 -6.72 19.19
C ARG A 166 12.71 -6.17 19.55
N GLU A 167 12.81 -5.53 20.71
CA GLU A 167 13.98 -4.89 21.33
C GLU A 167 15.26 -4.76 20.47
N GLY A 168 15.58 -3.51 20.15
CA GLY A 168 16.84 -3.05 19.57
C GLY A 168 16.92 -1.53 19.74
N PRO A 169 18.10 -0.91 19.61
CA PRO A 169 18.20 0.54 19.68
C PRO A 169 17.22 1.15 18.68
N VAL A 170 16.37 2.05 19.16
CA VAL A 170 15.47 2.86 18.33
C VAL A 170 16.34 3.56 17.32
N LYS A 171 16.43 2.99 16.11
CA LYS A 171 16.90 3.75 14.97
C LYS A 171 15.76 4.69 14.69
N THR A 172 15.93 5.95 15.08
CA THR A 172 15.08 7.04 14.60
C THR A 172 15.20 6.98 13.08
N ALA A 173 14.28 6.28 12.43
CA ALA A 173 13.98 6.55 11.05
C ALA A 173 13.44 7.97 11.12
N THR A 174 14.29 8.96 10.83
CA THR A 174 13.80 10.19 10.23
C THR A 174 13.06 9.76 8.98
N GLN A 175 11.77 9.42 9.13
CA GLN A 175 10.82 9.71 8.10
C GLN A 175 10.97 11.21 7.91
N SER A 176 11.81 11.59 6.95
CA SER A 176 11.48 12.79 6.20
C SER A 176 10.13 12.45 5.58
N GLN A 177 9.03 12.78 6.28
CA GLN A 177 7.82 13.15 5.60
C GLN A 177 8.29 14.19 4.60
N ARG A 178 8.50 13.78 3.35
CA ARG A 178 8.87 14.74 2.32
C ARG A 178 7.60 15.55 2.12
N GLU A 179 7.59 16.73 2.71
CA GLU A 179 6.57 17.74 2.51
C GLU A 179 6.60 18.19 1.04
N GLY A 180 6.03 17.37 0.17
CA GLY A 180 5.89 17.61 -1.25
C GLY A 180 7.13 17.35 -2.12
N ILE A 181 6.91 17.61 -3.41
CA ILE A 181 7.86 17.47 -4.52
C ILE A 181 8.95 18.54 -4.41
N ARG A 182 10.21 18.15 -4.61
CA ARG A 182 11.39 19.02 -4.64
C ARG A 182 12.05 19.01 -6.02
N VAL A 183 12.85 20.03 -6.30
CA VAL A 183 13.76 20.02 -7.45
C VAL A 183 14.75 18.87 -7.29
N GLY A 184 14.97 18.11 -8.36
CA GLY A 184 15.77 16.88 -8.39
C GLY A 184 14.97 15.61 -8.16
N ASP A 185 13.69 15.68 -7.77
CA ASP A 185 12.91 14.47 -7.57
C ASP A 185 12.59 13.79 -8.90
N PRO A 186 12.76 12.45 -9.00
CA PRO A 186 12.31 11.68 -10.15
C PRO A 186 10.78 11.59 -10.13
N VAL A 187 10.17 11.90 -11.28
CA VAL A 187 8.71 11.90 -11.44
C VAL A 187 8.30 11.12 -12.68
N ARG A 188 7.18 10.42 -12.59
CA ARG A 188 6.51 9.79 -13.74
C ARG A 188 5.28 10.59 -14.10
N ILE A 189 5.06 10.78 -15.40
CA ILE A 189 3.85 11.42 -15.90
C ILE A 189 2.71 10.41 -15.93
N ILE A 190 1.59 10.77 -15.32
CA ILE A 190 0.41 9.91 -15.18
C ILE A 190 -0.77 10.35 -16.07
N ARG A 191 -0.55 11.27 -17.02
CA ARG A 191 -1.55 11.70 -18.00
C ARG A 191 -0.98 11.91 -19.40
N ASP A 192 -1.81 11.72 -20.41
CA ASP A 192 -1.52 12.10 -21.79
C ASP A 192 -1.18 13.60 -21.92
N PRO A 193 -0.38 13.99 -22.93
CA PRO A 193 0.16 13.15 -24.02
C PRO A 193 1.47 12.43 -23.68
N MET A 194 1.96 12.55 -22.45
CA MET A 194 3.29 12.08 -22.05
C MET A 194 3.23 10.95 -21.03
N PHE A 195 2.10 10.23 -20.96
CA PHE A 195 1.85 9.17 -19.99
C PHE A 195 3.01 8.16 -19.96
N GLY A 196 3.46 7.80 -18.76
CA GLY A 196 4.55 6.86 -18.51
C GLY A 196 5.96 7.42 -18.66
N ARG A 197 6.15 8.62 -19.25
CA ARG A 197 7.50 9.22 -19.36
C ARG A 197 8.03 9.59 -17.98
N ILE A 198 9.32 9.32 -17.76
CA ILE A 198 10.03 9.63 -16.52
C ILE A 198 10.99 10.79 -16.77
N GLY A 199 10.98 11.75 -15.86
CA GLY A 199 11.95 12.85 -15.85
C GLY A 199 12.27 13.29 -14.43
N GLU A 200 13.07 14.33 -14.33
CA GLU A 200 13.53 14.93 -13.08
C GLU A 200 12.94 16.32 -12.95
N VAL A 201 12.45 16.70 -11.77
CA VAL A 201 11.92 18.05 -11.54
C VAL A 201 13.06 19.06 -11.63
N SER A 202 13.04 19.95 -12.61
CA SER A 202 14.05 21.00 -12.79
C SER A 202 13.69 22.30 -12.09
N ALA A 203 12.39 22.62 -11.97
CA ALA A 203 11.93 23.82 -11.29
C ALA A 203 10.52 23.67 -10.71
N LEU A 204 10.21 24.48 -9.69
CA LEU A 204 8.91 24.56 -9.03
C LEU A 204 8.41 26.01 -9.04
N PRO A 205 7.84 26.49 -10.16
CA PRO A 205 7.27 27.84 -10.22
C PRO A 205 6.19 28.03 -9.14
N SER A 206 6.26 29.13 -8.41
CA SER A 206 5.30 29.45 -7.34
C SER A 206 4.00 30.07 -7.86
N GLU A 207 4.05 30.70 -9.03
CA GLU A 207 2.91 31.36 -9.65
C GLU A 207 2.01 30.35 -10.36
N LEU A 208 0.70 30.60 -10.33
CA LEU A 208 -0.25 29.82 -11.12
C LEU A 208 -0.01 30.09 -12.60
N THR A 209 0.05 29.03 -13.40
CA THR A 209 0.24 29.14 -14.85
C THR A 209 -1.06 28.78 -15.56
N LYS A 210 -1.47 29.62 -16.52
CA LYS A 210 -2.61 29.34 -17.38
C LYS A 210 -2.24 28.21 -18.36
N ILE A 211 -2.95 27.08 -18.26
CA ILE A 211 -2.76 25.94 -19.17
C ILE A 211 -3.69 26.03 -20.38
N SER A 212 -3.55 25.11 -21.34
CA SER A 212 -4.33 25.07 -22.58
C SER A 212 -5.84 24.99 -22.38
N THR A 213 -6.31 24.51 -21.22
CA THR A 213 -7.72 24.52 -20.82
C THR A 213 -8.18 25.85 -20.22
N GLU A 214 -7.34 26.87 -20.31
CA GLU A 214 -7.51 28.20 -19.71
C GLU A 214 -7.58 28.24 -18.17
N SER A 215 -7.39 27.11 -17.51
CA SER A 215 -7.36 27.02 -16.05
C SER A 215 -6.02 27.50 -15.51
N GLU A 216 -6.04 28.17 -14.36
CA GLU A 216 -4.83 28.57 -13.63
C GLU A 216 -4.47 27.47 -12.63
N VAL A 217 -3.33 26.81 -12.85
CA VAL A 217 -2.91 25.65 -12.03
C VAL A 217 -1.46 25.78 -11.58
N ARG A 218 -1.13 25.10 -10.49
CA ARG A 218 0.27 24.93 -10.08
C ARG A 218 0.96 23.94 -11.01
N VAL A 219 2.08 24.35 -11.57
CA VAL A 219 2.88 23.54 -12.49
C VAL A 219 4.24 23.20 -11.89
N LEU A 220 4.96 22.33 -12.55
CA LEU A 220 6.37 22.03 -12.33
C LEU A 220 7.06 21.88 -13.69
N GLU A 221 8.36 22.12 -13.72
CA GLU A 221 9.18 21.84 -14.88
C GLU A 221 9.83 20.47 -14.71
N VAL A 222 9.69 19.62 -15.73
CA VAL A 222 10.29 18.29 -15.77
C VAL A 222 11.30 18.24 -16.91
N ARG A 223 12.55 17.92 -16.58
CA ARG A 223 13.61 17.64 -17.53
C ARG A 223 13.66 16.13 -17.80
N PHE A 224 13.53 15.75 -19.07
CA PHE A 224 13.64 14.35 -19.49
C PHE A 224 15.08 14.00 -19.89
N ALA A 225 15.35 12.70 -20.05
CA ALA A 225 16.66 12.18 -20.47
C ALA A 225 17.12 12.67 -21.85
N ASP A 226 16.20 13.10 -22.72
CA ASP A 226 16.52 13.72 -24.02
C ASP A 226 16.94 15.19 -23.91
N GLY A 227 17.06 15.71 -22.68
CA GLY A 227 17.42 17.10 -22.38
C GLY A 227 16.25 18.09 -22.52
N LYS A 228 15.08 17.67 -22.98
CA LYS A 228 13.92 18.55 -23.11
C LYS A 228 13.32 18.83 -21.73
N THR A 229 12.96 20.08 -21.51
CA THR A 229 12.24 20.52 -20.31
C THR A 229 10.80 20.88 -20.70
N VAL A 230 9.82 20.39 -19.94
CA VAL A 230 8.41 20.65 -20.20
C VAL A 230 7.70 21.08 -18.91
N VAL A 231 6.81 22.06 -19.03
CA VAL A 231 5.94 22.54 -17.95
C VAL A 231 4.71 21.65 -17.86
N ILE A 232 4.47 21.04 -16.69
CA ILE A 232 3.41 20.05 -16.48
C ILE A 232 2.64 20.39 -15.20
N PRO A 233 1.29 20.30 -15.19
CA PRO A 233 0.52 20.44 -13.96
C PRO A 233 0.97 19.46 -12.90
N ARG A 234 1.07 19.91 -11.64
CA ARG A 234 1.43 19.05 -10.51
C ARG A 234 0.50 17.84 -10.34
N THR A 235 -0.74 17.95 -10.81
CA THR A 235 -1.74 16.87 -10.78
C THR A 235 -1.51 15.76 -11.81
N ASN A 236 -0.55 15.94 -12.72
CA ASN A 236 -0.32 15.03 -13.84
C ASN A 236 0.98 14.23 -13.67
N ILE A 237 1.56 14.26 -12.48
CA ILE A 237 2.79 13.52 -12.16
C ILE A 237 2.62 12.77 -10.84
N GLU A 238 3.39 11.70 -10.69
CA GLU A 238 3.65 11.00 -9.44
C GLU A 238 5.15 11.02 -9.13
N VAL A 239 5.52 11.13 -7.86
CA VAL A 239 6.92 11.03 -7.43
C VAL A 239 7.32 9.56 -7.35
N ILE A 240 8.48 9.21 -7.88
CA ILE A 240 9.01 7.86 -7.81
C ILE A 240 9.79 7.74 -6.50
N GLU A 241 9.23 7.07 -5.49
CA GLU A 241 9.93 6.79 -4.24
C GLU A 241 10.85 5.56 -4.39
N GLY A 242 12.14 5.73 -4.12
CA GLY A 242 13.09 4.61 -4.01
C GLY A 242 13.96 4.31 -5.24
N ALA A 243 14.29 5.33 -6.04
CA ALA A 243 15.40 5.24 -7.01
C ALA A 243 16.76 5.30 -6.31
#